data_AF-A0A7C2ZI65-F1
#
_entry.id   AF-A0A7C2ZI65-F1
#
_cell.length_a   1.000
_cell.length_b   1.000
_cell.length_c   1.000
_cell.angle_alpha   90.00
_cell.angle_beta   90.00
_cell.angle_gamma   90.00
#
_symmetry.space_group_name_H-M   'P 1'
#
loop_
_entity.id
_entity.type
_entity.pdbx_description
1 polymer ?
#
loop_
_entity_poly.entity_id
_entity_poly.type
_entity_poly.pdbx_seq_one_letter_code
_entity_poly.pdbx_strand_id
1 'polypeptide(L)'
;MAATTRPSPAGGAHPARSAYAAVASAIRAAWSRTAILVLTMHDHPDYVLAMLQAGARGYLLKESASTDLAAAIRAVHRGQAILHPAVARYVVTQVQETFDHVTGHPLLTPRERDLLRLIALGLTNREIAAHLGVSRKTIENYCARLLQKLGARNRVEALRTALQSGLLTAETLADDLAPLYGHGHRPGVALADAGQGEE
;
A
#
# COMPACT_ATOMS: atom_id res chain seq x y z
N MET A 1 -27.01 -35.76 8.27
CA MET A 1 -25.89 -35.72 9.24
C MET A 1 -24.71 -35.06 8.54
N ALA A 2 -24.46 -33.79 8.86
CA ALA A 2 -23.55 -32.92 8.12
C ALA A 2 -22.08 -33.22 8.45
N ALA A 3 -21.29 -33.45 7.41
CA ALA A 3 -19.84 -33.53 7.48
C ALA A 3 -19.26 -32.14 7.77
N THR A 4 -18.72 -31.94 8.97
CA THR A 4 -17.93 -30.75 9.32
C THR A 4 -16.47 -31.02 8.95
N THR A 5 -16.09 -30.59 7.75
CA THR A 5 -14.68 -30.45 7.36
C THR A 5 -14.09 -29.24 8.07
N ARG A 6 -13.27 -29.47 9.10
CA ARG A 6 -12.41 -28.42 9.68
C ARG A 6 -11.27 -28.10 8.69
N PRO A 7 -11.00 -26.83 8.36
CA PRO A 7 -9.80 -26.49 7.61
C PRO A 7 -8.55 -26.65 8.49
N SER A 8 -7.50 -27.19 7.87
CA SER A 8 -6.17 -27.45 8.42
C SER A 8 -5.39 -26.15 8.68
N PRO A 9 -4.59 -26.03 9.77
CA PRO A 9 -3.76 -24.87 10.04
C PRO A 9 -2.47 -24.93 9.22
N ALA A 10 -2.48 -24.37 8.00
CA ALA A 10 -1.26 -24.05 7.27
C ALA A 10 -0.76 -22.66 7.71
N GLY A 11 0.31 -22.63 8.51
CA GLY A 11 0.96 -21.38 8.95
C GLY A 11 1.60 -21.52 10.33
N GLY A 12 2.61 -22.38 10.47
CA GLY A 12 3.36 -22.51 11.72
C GLY A 12 4.07 -21.21 12.07
N ALA A 13 3.50 -20.43 13.00
CA ALA A 13 4.19 -19.31 13.61
C ALA A 13 5.40 -19.86 14.39
N HIS A 14 6.62 -19.42 14.02
CA HIS A 14 7.81 -19.69 14.82
C HIS A 14 7.54 -19.20 16.27
N PRO A 15 7.77 -20.01 17.32
CA PRO A 15 7.33 -19.69 18.69
C PRO A 15 7.86 -18.35 19.21
N ALA A 16 9.02 -17.91 18.73
CA ALA A 16 9.59 -16.60 19.03
C ALA A 16 8.84 -15.40 18.43
N ARG A 17 8.10 -15.55 17.32
CA ARG A 17 7.32 -14.45 16.69
C ARG A 17 6.26 -13.90 17.63
N SER A 18 5.63 -14.78 18.42
CA SER A 18 4.55 -14.42 19.34
C SER A 18 5.09 -13.86 20.66
N ALA A 19 6.20 -14.40 21.16
CA ALA A 19 6.70 -14.08 22.50
C ALA A 19 7.14 -12.61 22.67
N TYR A 20 8.00 -12.09 21.77
CA TYR A 20 8.51 -10.72 21.90
C TYR A 20 7.43 -9.67 21.65
N ALA A 21 6.56 -9.91 20.66
CA ALA A 21 5.44 -9.03 20.35
C ALA A 21 4.41 -9.02 21.50
N ALA A 22 4.14 -10.17 22.13
CA ALA A 22 3.27 -10.25 23.31
C ALA A 22 3.84 -9.46 24.49
N VAL A 23 5.15 -9.55 24.73
CA VAL A 23 5.83 -8.74 25.77
C VAL A 23 5.73 -7.25 25.46
N ALA A 24 5.99 -6.84 24.23
CA ALA A 24 5.87 -5.44 23.83
C ALA A 24 4.43 -4.91 24.02
N SER A 25 3.44 -5.70 23.63
CA SER A 25 2.02 -5.39 23.82
C SER A 25 1.66 -5.26 25.31
N ALA A 26 2.13 -6.20 26.15
CA ALA A 26 1.91 -6.15 27.59
C ALA A 26 2.56 -4.90 28.23
N ILE A 27 3.78 -4.54 27.83
CA ILE A 27 4.44 -3.31 28.28
C ILE A 27 3.64 -2.08 27.85
N ARG A 28 3.04 -2.08 26.65
CA ARG A 28 2.21 -0.95 26.20
C ARG A 28 0.87 -0.84 26.91
N ALA A 29 0.26 -1.97 27.23
CA ALA A 29 -0.96 -2.02 28.03
C ALA A 29 -0.71 -1.52 29.45
N ALA A 30 0.38 -1.94 30.10
CA ALA A 30 0.72 -1.51 31.46
C ALA A 30 1.26 -0.07 31.52
N TRP A 31 2.05 0.35 30.52
CA TRP A 31 2.71 1.65 30.47
C TRP A 31 2.64 2.28 29.07
N SER A 32 1.58 3.03 28.82
CA SER A 32 1.30 3.70 27.54
C SER A 32 2.30 4.81 27.13
N ARG A 33 3.19 5.23 28.04
CA ARG A 33 4.28 6.18 27.76
C ARG A 33 5.66 5.56 27.54
N THR A 34 5.87 4.30 27.91
CA THR A 34 7.18 3.62 27.79
C THR A 34 7.56 3.34 26.35
N ALA A 35 8.57 4.02 25.82
CA ALA A 35 8.99 3.77 24.45
C ALA A 35 9.78 2.45 24.33
N ILE A 36 9.47 1.66 23.30
CA ILE A 36 10.13 0.36 23.04
C ILE A 36 11.07 0.52 21.85
N LEU A 37 12.35 0.17 22.06
CA LEU A 37 13.40 0.10 21.05
C LEU A 37 13.90 -1.34 20.99
N VAL A 38 13.84 -1.94 19.81
CA VAL A 38 14.30 -3.30 19.56
C VAL A 38 15.73 -3.28 19.04
N LEU A 39 16.58 -4.11 19.63
CA LEU A 39 17.96 -4.31 19.20
C LEU A 39 18.18 -5.79 18.87
N THR A 40 18.51 -6.10 17.62
CA THR A 40 18.57 -7.49 17.17
C THR A 40 19.78 -7.76 16.27
N MET A 41 20.27 -9.00 16.31
CA MET A 41 21.24 -9.52 15.33
C MET A 41 20.54 -10.13 14.10
N HIS A 42 19.24 -10.39 14.21
CA HIS A 42 18.43 -10.95 13.14
C HIS A 42 17.55 -9.86 12.54
N ASP A 43 17.74 -9.64 11.24
CA ASP A 43 16.90 -8.83 10.37
C ASP A 43 15.65 -9.59 9.89
N HIS A 44 15.36 -10.75 10.48
CA HIS A 44 14.39 -11.65 9.87
C HIS A 44 13.03 -10.93 9.76
N PRO A 45 12.57 -10.74 8.51
CA PRO A 45 11.52 -9.81 8.15
C PRO A 45 10.25 -9.88 9.02
N ASP A 46 9.79 -11.09 9.33
CA ASP A 46 8.52 -11.29 10.01
C ASP A 46 8.50 -10.81 11.48
N TYR A 47 9.65 -10.69 12.13
CA TYR A 47 9.75 -10.18 13.49
C TYR A 47 9.60 -8.66 13.54
N VAL A 48 10.07 -7.98 12.50
CA VAL A 48 10.03 -6.52 12.40
C VAL A 48 8.58 -6.06 12.45
N LEU A 49 7.74 -6.61 11.57
CA LEU A 49 6.36 -6.16 11.44
C LEU A 49 5.55 -6.42 12.71
N ALA A 50 5.69 -7.62 13.29
CA ALA A 50 5.01 -7.98 14.54
C ALA A 50 5.41 -7.05 15.71
N MET A 51 6.68 -6.69 15.82
CA MET A 51 7.15 -5.77 16.87
C MET A 51 6.65 -4.34 16.66
N LEU A 52 6.62 -3.86 15.40
CA LEU A 52 6.08 -2.54 15.08
C LEU A 52 4.57 -2.48 15.37
N GLN A 53 3.82 -3.51 15.01
CA GLN A 53 2.40 -3.65 15.33
C GLN A 53 2.14 -3.69 16.84
N ALA A 54 3.03 -4.33 17.60
CA ALA A 54 2.98 -4.35 19.07
C ALA A 54 3.40 -3.02 19.73
N GLY A 55 3.71 -1.98 18.96
CA GLY A 55 3.99 -0.64 19.45
C GLY A 55 5.47 -0.32 19.71
N ALA A 56 6.38 -1.07 19.11
CA ALA A 56 7.79 -0.68 19.04
C ALA A 56 7.94 0.61 18.22
N ARG A 57 8.69 1.57 18.76
CA ARG A 57 9.01 2.85 18.09
C ARG A 57 10.39 2.86 17.47
N GLY A 58 11.25 1.91 17.84
CA GLY A 58 12.60 1.83 17.35
C GLY A 58 13.00 0.42 16.96
N TYR A 59 13.79 0.29 15.89
CA TYR A 59 14.37 -0.98 15.46
C TYR A 59 15.79 -0.75 14.92
N LEU A 60 16.79 -1.33 15.60
CA LEU A 60 18.20 -1.23 15.24
C LEU A 60 18.84 -2.62 15.12
N LEU A 61 19.86 -2.71 14.26
CA LEU A 61 20.74 -3.88 14.20
C LEU A 61 21.84 -3.76 15.25
N LYS A 62 22.19 -4.87 15.89
CA LYS A 62 23.19 -4.93 16.96
C LYS A 62 24.59 -4.53 16.49
N GLU A 63 24.89 -4.68 15.20
CA GLU A 63 26.14 -4.24 14.56
C GLU A 63 26.26 -2.71 14.52
N SER A 64 25.17 -2.00 14.25
CA SER A 64 25.11 -0.53 14.19
C SER A 64 24.88 0.12 15.56
N ALA A 65 24.67 -0.68 16.59
CA ALA A 65 24.30 -0.21 17.93
C ALA A 65 25.42 0.57 18.62
N SER A 66 26.68 0.25 18.33
CA SER A 66 27.84 0.86 18.99
C SER A 66 27.95 2.36 18.71
N THR A 67 27.47 2.84 17.55
CA THR A 67 27.49 4.26 17.18
C THR A 67 26.12 4.93 17.36
N ASP A 68 25.04 4.21 17.08
CA ASP A 68 23.74 4.86 16.86
C ASP A 68 22.75 4.67 18.03
N LEU A 69 23.04 3.78 18.97
CA LEU A 69 22.10 3.41 20.03
C LEU A 69 21.74 4.58 20.94
N ALA A 70 22.73 5.38 21.37
CA ALA A 70 22.48 6.53 22.24
C ALA A 70 21.59 7.59 21.56
N ALA A 71 21.83 7.84 20.27
CA ALA A 71 21.00 8.75 19.49
C ALA A 71 19.58 8.21 19.31
N ALA A 72 19.45 6.92 19.02
CA ALA A 72 18.17 6.26 18.85
C ALA A 72 17.33 6.25 20.14
N ILE A 73 17.93 5.96 21.29
CA ILE A 73 17.24 6.02 22.59
C ILE A 73 16.67 7.42 22.82
N ARG A 74 17.48 8.47 22.61
CA ARG A 74 17.03 9.86 22.79
C ARG A 74 15.90 10.23 21.82
N ALA A 75 15.99 9.79 20.57
CA ALA A 75 14.96 10.04 19.56
C ALA A 75 13.63 9.34 19.91
N VAL A 76 13.70 8.07 20.27
CA VAL A 76 12.54 7.25 20.66
C VAL A 76 11.89 7.78 21.94
N HIS A 77 12.69 8.26 22.90
CA HIS A 77 12.20 8.95 24.10
C HIS A 77 11.47 10.26 23.78
N ARG A 78 11.90 11.00 22.75
CA ARG A 78 11.17 12.18 22.24
C ARG A 78 9.93 11.84 21.41
N GLY A 79 9.61 10.55 21.26
CA GLY A 79 8.46 10.08 20.49
C GLY A 79 8.71 9.91 19.00
N GLN A 80 9.96 10.00 18.55
CA GLN A 80 10.32 9.77 17.15
C GLN A 80 10.42 8.27 16.86
N ALA A 81 10.10 7.88 15.63
CA ALA A 81 10.34 6.52 15.15
C ALA A 81 11.75 6.41 14.54
N ILE A 82 12.48 5.35 14.86
CA ILE A 82 13.83 5.10 14.32
C ILE A 82 13.90 3.69 13.74
N LEU A 83 14.30 3.57 12.49
CA LEU A 83 14.50 2.28 11.83
C LEU A 83 15.87 2.26 11.16
N HIS A 84 16.60 1.17 11.35
CA HIS A 84 17.80 0.90 10.57
C HIS A 84 17.44 0.84 9.06
N PRO A 85 18.27 1.37 8.14
CA PRO A 85 17.95 1.45 6.71
C PRO A 85 17.50 0.13 6.07
N ALA A 86 18.12 -1.00 6.43
CA ALA A 86 17.73 -2.31 5.92
C ALA A 86 16.31 -2.71 6.36
N VAL A 87 15.97 -2.40 7.62
CA VAL A 87 14.66 -2.67 8.22
C VAL A 87 13.59 -1.76 7.62
N ALA A 88 13.92 -0.49 7.43
CA ALA A 88 13.02 0.46 6.77
C ALA A 88 12.68 0.04 5.34
N ARG A 89 13.68 -0.39 4.55
CA ARG A 89 13.47 -0.91 3.19
C ARG A 89 12.51 -2.10 3.19
N TYR A 90 12.73 -3.05 4.09
CA TYR A 90 11.86 -4.20 4.22
C TYR A 90 10.41 -3.82 4.57
N VAL A 91 10.20 -2.97 5.57
CA VAL A 91 8.86 -2.50 5.95
C VAL A 91 8.16 -1.83 4.78
N VAL A 92 8.87 -0.99 4.03
CA VAL A 92 8.31 -0.36 2.83
C VAL A 92 7.89 -1.42 1.80
N THR A 93 8.73 -2.41 1.50
CA THR A 93 8.39 -3.48 0.57
C THR A 93 7.17 -4.28 1.01
N GLN A 94 7.05 -4.64 2.29
CA GLN A 94 5.88 -5.37 2.80
C GLN A 94 4.61 -4.56 2.78
N VAL A 95 4.69 -3.27 3.10
CA VAL A 95 3.54 -2.38 2.99
C VAL A 95 3.12 -2.33 1.52
N GLN A 96 4.05 -2.18 0.58
CA GLN A 96 3.73 -2.20 -0.85
C GLN A 96 3.06 -3.51 -1.27
N GLU A 97 3.63 -4.66 -0.90
CA GLU A 97 3.02 -5.97 -1.19
C GLU A 97 1.64 -6.12 -0.54
N THR A 98 1.48 -5.77 0.73
CA THR A 98 0.18 -5.85 1.42
C THR A 98 -0.85 -4.95 0.77
N PHE A 99 -0.47 -3.74 0.36
CA PHE A 99 -1.33 -2.85 -0.41
C PHE A 99 -1.71 -3.48 -1.76
N ASP A 100 -0.75 -4.09 -2.46
CA ASP A 100 -1.00 -4.78 -3.73
C ASP A 100 -1.95 -5.98 -3.55
N HIS A 101 -1.82 -6.72 -2.44
CA HIS A 101 -2.68 -7.85 -2.09
C HIS A 101 -4.09 -7.44 -1.66
N VAL A 102 -4.23 -6.36 -0.88
CA VAL A 102 -5.53 -5.86 -0.39
C VAL A 102 -6.30 -5.13 -1.49
N THR A 103 -5.61 -4.42 -2.39
CA THR A 103 -6.24 -3.73 -3.52
C THR A 103 -6.34 -4.60 -4.77
N GLY A 104 -5.71 -5.77 -4.78
CA GLY A 104 -5.69 -6.71 -5.90
C GLY A 104 -4.76 -6.34 -7.05
N HIS A 105 -4.05 -5.19 -6.99
CA HIS A 105 -3.21 -4.72 -8.09
C HIS A 105 -1.96 -3.97 -7.62
N PRO A 106 -0.86 -4.02 -8.40
CA PRO A 106 0.38 -3.36 -8.05
C PRO A 106 0.27 -1.84 -7.98
N LEU A 107 0.91 -1.25 -6.97
CA LEU A 107 1.08 0.18 -6.75
C LEU A 107 1.58 0.88 -8.02
N LEU A 108 0.66 1.52 -8.73
CA LEU A 108 0.99 2.40 -9.85
C LEU A 108 1.73 3.63 -9.32
N THR A 109 2.87 3.92 -9.94
CA THR A 109 3.58 5.18 -9.72
C THR A 109 2.69 6.37 -10.11
N PRO A 110 2.95 7.59 -9.61
CA PRO A 110 2.16 8.77 -9.96
C PRO A 110 2.01 8.94 -11.49
N ARG A 111 3.11 8.79 -12.24
CA ARG A 111 3.11 8.88 -13.71
C ARG A 111 2.28 7.78 -14.39
N GLU A 112 2.29 6.58 -13.85
CA GLU A 112 1.48 5.47 -14.38
C GLU A 112 -0.02 5.72 -14.13
N ARG A 113 -0.37 6.34 -13.00
CA ARG A 113 -1.73 6.81 -12.70
C ARG A 113 -2.18 7.91 -13.66
N ASP A 114 -1.34 8.90 -13.90
CA ASP A 114 -1.65 9.97 -14.85
C ASP A 114 -1.86 9.40 -16.26
N LEU A 115 -0.98 8.49 -16.70
CA LEU A 115 -1.14 7.80 -17.97
C LEU A 115 -2.46 6.99 -18.03
N LEU A 116 -2.79 6.25 -16.97
CA LEU A 116 -4.03 5.48 -16.88
C LEU A 116 -5.28 6.37 -16.95
N ARG A 117 -5.25 7.55 -16.30
CA ARG A 117 -6.33 8.56 -16.40
C ARG A 117 -6.51 9.08 -17.81
N LEU A 118 -5.42 9.49 -18.48
CA LEU A 118 -5.49 9.98 -19.86
C LEU A 118 -6.00 8.90 -20.83
N ILE A 119 -5.65 7.63 -20.60
CA ILE A 119 -6.20 6.50 -21.36
C ILE A 119 -7.71 6.35 -21.09
N ALA A 120 -8.16 6.52 -19.85
CA ALA A 120 -9.57 6.45 -19.47
C ALA A 120 -10.42 7.57 -20.06
N LEU A 121 -9.83 8.76 -20.25
CA LEU A 121 -10.43 9.89 -20.97
C LEU A 121 -10.51 9.65 -22.50
N GLY A 122 -9.97 8.54 -23.00
CA GLY A 122 -10.03 8.16 -24.41
C GLY A 122 -8.94 8.76 -25.29
N LEU A 123 -7.90 9.39 -24.71
CA LEU A 123 -6.82 9.99 -25.50
C LEU A 123 -5.97 8.92 -26.20
N THR A 124 -5.57 9.23 -27.43
CA THR A 124 -4.62 8.43 -28.20
C THR A 124 -3.19 8.61 -27.69
N ASN A 125 -2.29 7.66 -27.97
CA ASN A 125 -0.88 7.78 -27.58
C ASN A 125 -0.22 9.07 -28.10
N ARG A 126 -0.70 9.62 -29.22
CA ARG A 126 -0.23 10.88 -29.80
C ARG A 126 -0.68 12.09 -28.96
N GLU A 127 -1.94 12.10 -28.55
CA GLU A 127 -2.50 13.17 -27.70
C GLU A 127 -1.90 13.13 -26.30
N ILE A 128 -1.72 11.94 -25.73
CA ILE A 128 -1.05 11.74 -24.44
C ILE A 128 0.41 12.23 -24.52
N ALA A 129 1.11 11.89 -25.61
CA ALA A 129 2.49 12.34 -25.83
C ALA A 129 2.59 13.87 -25.89
N ALA A 130 1.64 14.53 -26.59
CA ALA A 130 1.56 15.98 -26.63
C ALA A 130 1.24 16.58 -25.26
N HIS A 131 0.30 15.98 -24.52
CA HIS A 131 -0.10 16.43 -23.17
C HIS A 131 1.05 16.33 -22.16
N LEU A 132 1.85 15.27 -22.24
CA LEU A 132 2.96 15.01 -21.32
C LEU A 132 4.32 15.55 -21.80
N GLY A 133 4.38 16.19 -22.98
CA GLY A 133 5.61 16.74 -23.54
C GLY A 133 6.68 15.69 -23.86
N VAL A 134 6.29 14.48 -24.23
CA VAL A 134 7.21 13.35 -24.54
C VAL A 134 6.95 12.77 -25.93
N SER A 135 7.86 11.91 -26.41
CA SER A 135 7.67 11.26 -27.71
C SER A 135 6.56 10.19 -27.67
N ARG A 136 5.89 9.95 -28.81
CA ARG A 136 4.91 8.85 -28.96
C ARG A 136 5.50 7.49 -28.56
N LYS A 137 6.75 7.24 -28.95
CA LYS A 137 7.47 5.98 -28.62
C LYS A 137 7.67 5.82 -27.11
N THR A 138 7.89 6.92 -26.39
CA THR A 138 7.96 6.92 -24.92
C THR A 138 6.62 6.50 -24.30
N ILE A 139 5.51 7.03 -24.82
CA ILE A 139 4.17 6.64 -24.36
C ILE A 139 3.86 5.18 -24.69
N GLU A 140 4.22 4.68 -25.87
CA GLU A 140 4.05 3.26 -26.21
C GLU A 140 4.77 2.35 -25.21
N ASN A 141 6.02 2.69 -24.85
CA ASN A 141 6.78 1.95 -23.84
C ASN A 141 6.15 2.03 -22.45
N TYR A 142 5.63 3.20 -22.06
CA TYR A 142 4.97 3.37 -20.76
C TYR A 142 3.65 2.61 -20.71
N CYS A 143 2.87 2.62 -21.79
CA CYS A 143 1.66 1.82 -21.92
C CYS A 143 1.97 0.32 -21.81
N ALA A 144 3.02 -0.17 -22.47
CA ALA A 144 3.41 -1.58 -22.39
C ALA A 144 3.73 -2.00 -20.95
N ARG A 145 4.48 -1.17 -20.21
CA ARG A 145 4.79 -1.41 -18.80
C ARG A 145 3.56 -1.37 -17.93
N LEU A 146 2.67 -0.40 -18.14
CA LEU A 146 1.39 -0.28 -17.41
C LEU A 146 0.51 -1.51 -17.62
N LEU A 147 0.38 -1.99 -18.88
CA LEU A 147 -0.38 -3.19 -19.22
C LEU A 147 0.20 -4.43 -18.53
N GLN A 148 1.52 -4.60 -18.58
CA GLN A 148 2.20 -5.69 -17.88
C GLN A 148 1.95 -5.63 -16.37
N LYS A 149 2.00 -4.44 -15.78
CA LYS A 149 1.77 -4.22 -14.35
C LYS A 149 0.33 -4.55 -13.96
N LEU A 150 -0.66 -4.15 -14.77
CA LEU A 150 -2.07 -4.46 -14.54
C LEU A 150 -2.47 -5.89 -14.94
N GLY A 151 -1.54 -6.70 -15.47
CA GLY A 151 -1.83 -8.04 -16.00
C GLY A 151 -2.78 -8.03 -17.20
N ALA A 152 -2.86 -6.90 -17.92
CA ALA A 152 -3.80 -6.69 -19.01
C ALA A 152 -3.14 -6.91 -20.38
N ARG A 153 -3.88 -7.49 -21.32
CA ARG A 153 -3.42 -7.74 -22.70
C ARG A 153 -3.65 -6.54 -23.61
N ASN A 154 -4.62 -5.70 -23.28
CA ASN A 154 -4.96 -4.50 -24.04
C ASN A 154 -5.48 -3.38 -23.12
N ARG A 155 -5.59 -2.18 -23.68
CA ARG A 155 -6.04 -0.99 -22.91
C ARG A 155 -7.46 -1.12 -22.35
N VAL A 156 -8.35 -1.83 -23.02
CA VAL A 156 -9.74 -2.01 -22.55
C VAL A 156 -9.76 -2.92 -21.33
N GLU A 157 -8.98 -3.99 -21.35
CA GLU A 157 -8.78 -4.87 -20.20
C GLU A 157 -8.10 -4.13 -19.04
N ALA A 158 -7.11 -3.28 -19.32
CA ALA A 158 -6.48 -2.45 -18.29
C ALA A 158 -7.47 -1.47 -17.63
N LEU A 159 -8.34 -0.84 -18.41
CA LEU A 159 -9.39 0.03 -17.88
C LEU A 159 -10.41 -0.74 -17.04
N ARG A 160 -10.83 -1.92 -17.50
CA ARG A 160 -11.73 -2.80 -16.74
C ARG A 160 -11.11 -3.18 -15.39
N THR A 161 -9.86 -3.63 -15.41
CA THR A 161 -9.10 -3.99 -14.21
C THR A 161 -8.97 -2.78 -13.27
N ALA A 162 -8.65 -1.60 -13.80
CA ALA A 162 -8.53 -0.38 -13.02
C ALA A 162 -9.85 0.08 -12.38
N LEU A 163 -10.98 -0.09 -13.06
CA LEU A 163 -12.31 0.22 -12.51
C LEU A 163 -12.74 -0.78 -11.44
N GLN A 164 -12.54 -2.09 -11.68
CA GLN A 164 -12.89 -3.15 -10.72
C GLN A 164 -12.11 -3.04 -9.40
N SER A 165 -10.92 -2.44 -9.45
CA SER A 165 -10.02 -2.28 -8.32
C SER A 165 -10.06 -0.93 -7.63
N GLY A 166 -10.86 0.01 -8.16
CA GLY A 166 -10.90 1.38 -7.65
C GLY A 166 -9.61 2.19 -7.91
N LEU A 167 -8.70 1.72 -8.79
CA LEU A 167 -7.58 2.52 -9.29
C LEU A 167 -8.06 3.69 -10.17
N LEU A 168 -9.22 3.53 -10.79
CA LEU A 168 -10.00 4.58 -11.44
C LEU A 168 -11.38 4.62 -10.80
N THR A 169 -11.79 5.80 -10.34
CA THR A 169 -13.16 6.08 -9.88
C THR A 169 -13.76 7.23 -10.67
N ALA A 170 -15.09 7.35 -10.64
CA ALA A 170 -15.79 8.48 -11.26
C ALA A 170 -15.28 9.83 -10.72
N GLU A 171 -14.91 9.90 -9.43
CA GLU A 171 -14.33 11.10 -8.81
C GLU A 171 -12.96 11.44 -9.40
N THR A 172 -12.08 10.45 -9.58
CA THR A 172 -10.75 10.68 -10.17
C THR A 172 -10.81 11.13 -11.62
N LEU A 173 -11.90 10.82 -12.33
CA LEU A 173 -12.14 11.27 -13.71
C LEU A 173 -12.92 12.59 -13.75
N ALA A 174 -13.71 12.90 -12.73
CA ALA A 174 -14.51 14.12 -12.67
C ALA A 174 -13.65 15.39 -12.66
N ASP A 175 -12.50 15.37 -11.98
CA ASP A 175 -11.57 16.50 -11.95
C ASP A 175 -10.99 16.81 -13.35
N ASP A 176 -10.73 15.77 -14.15
CA ASP A 176 -10.18 15.89 -15.49
C ASP A 176 -11.25 16.17 -16.57
N LEU A 177 -12.51 15.79 -16.31
CA LEU A 177 -13.67 16.04 -17.18
C LEU A 177 -14.37 17.38 -16.88
N ALA A 178 -14.14 17.98 -15.71
CA ALA A 178 -14.70 19.28 -15.32
C ALA A 178 -14.45 20.43 -16.31
N PRO A 179 -13.31 20.50 -17.04
CA PRO A 179 -13.11 21.52 -18.08
C PRO A 179 -13.94 21.30 -19.35
N LEU A 180 -14.39 20.06 -19.59
CA LEU A 180 -15.12 19.67 -20.80
C LEU A 180 -16.65 19.78 -20.65
N TYR A 181 -17.14 19.82 -19.41
CA TYR A 181 -18.56 20.00 -19.09
C TYR A 181 -18.72 21.28 -18.26
N GLY A 182 -19.21 22.33 -18.90
CA GLY A 182 -19.40 23.64 -18.27
C GLY A 182 -20.13 23.56 -16.92
N HIS A 183 -19.75 24.46 -16.01
CA HIS A 183 -20.26 24.56 -14.65
C HIS A 183 -21.78 24.31 -14.55
N GLY A 184 -22.18 23.19 -13.93
CA GLY A 184 -23.56 22.96 -13.53
C GLY A 184 -24.10 21.54 -13.67
N HIS A 185 -23.41 20.62 -14.35
CA HIS A 185 -23.90 19.25 -14.51
C HIS A 185 -22.89 18.23 -13.96
N ARG A 186 -23.11 17.79 -12.72
CA ARG A 186 -22.49 16.55 -12.25
C ARG A 186 -23.22 15.40 -12.97
N PRO A 187 -22.55 14.53 -13.75
CA PRO A 187 -23.20 13.37 -14.30
C PRO A 187 -23.80 12.57 -13.15
N GLY A 188 -25.07 12.18 -13.29
CA GLY A 188 -25.86 11.55 -12.24
C GLY A 188 -25.18 10.30 -11.70
N VAL A 189 -24.44 10.47 -10.60
CA VAL A 189 -24.03 9.38 -9.73
C VAL A 189 -25.31 8.99 -8.99
N ALA A 190 -26.05 8.04 -9.56
CA ALA A 190 -27.00 7.26 -8.79
C ALA A 190 -26.17 6.46 -7.77
N LEU A 191 -25.90 7.09 -6.63
CA LEU A 191 -25.57 6.40 -5.40
C LEU A 191 -26.71 5.39 -5.18
N ALA A 192 -26.40 4.12 -5.42
CA ALA A 192 -27.22 3.02 -4.97
C ALA A 192 -27.15 2.99 -3.44
N ASP A 193 -27.99 3.80 -2.82
CA ASP A 193 -28.25 3.76 -1.38
C ASP A 193 -29.76 3.90 -1.19
N ALA A 194 -30.45 2.76 -1.13
CA ALA A 194 -31.77 2.57 -0.52
C ALA A 194 -32.22 1.11 -0.68
N GLY A 195 -32.03 0.33 0.38
CA GLY A 195 -32.55 -1.02 0.52
C GLY A 195 -32.53 -1.52 1.96
N GLN A 196 -32.71 -0.61 2.93
CA GLN A 196 -33.27 -0.96 4.25
C GLN A 196 -34.79 -0.73 4.18
N GLY A 197 -35.54 -1.70 4.70
CA GLY A 197 -37.01 -1.79 4.76
C GLY A 197 -37.38 -3.27 4.76
N GLU A 198 -37.36 -3.93 5.91
CA GLU A 198 -38.55 -4.20 6.74
C GLU A 198 -39.57 -5.10 6.02
N GLU A 199 -39.50 -6.42 6.31
CA GLU A 199 -40.55 -7.18 7.00
C GLU A 199 -39.99 -8.54 7.47
#